data_AF-A0A2E2J7J7-F1
#
_entry.id   AF-A0A2E2J7J7-F1
#
_cell.length_a   1.000
_cell.length_b   1.000
_cell.length_c   1.000
_cell.angle_alpha   90.00
_cell.angle_beta   90.00
_cell.angle_gamma   90.00
#
_symmetry.space_group_name_H-M   'P 1'
#
loop_
_entity.id
_entity.type
_entity.pdbx_description
1 polymer ?
#
loop_
_entity_poly.entity_id
_entity_poly.type
_entity_poly.pdbx_seq_one_letter_code
_entity_poly.pdbx_strand_id
1 'polypeptide(L)'
;MSTGSDFFSVLRRAGLGLILALGLAGCATAPTDPVEREIYEEANDPAQPLNEAIFEFNMALDKVIVRPIAKAYEFLLPDLVRDSVRNFIRNLKTPVILANDLMQGETERAGETMGRFLTNTLLGGGLFDVAGAAGIPYHEEDFGQTLAVWGVEEGPYIMLPFLGPSSPRALAGFIVDAGLDPFRWWGYHSDRPWIEYNTAIRAGVEVIDSRSRNYSQLESLEENSLDFYATVRSLYRQQRESMIRNGVDNDESIPSIGYDENSPAEDGVPQAEIPSPSALN
;
A
#
# COMPACT_ATOMS: atom_id res chain seq x y z
N MET A 1 -36.11 1.97 -10.64
CA MET A 1 -35.21 2.78 -9.78
C MET A 1 -35.51 2.44 -8.32
N SER A 2 -34.84 1.42 -7.76
CA SER A 2 -34.95 1.06 -6.32
C SER A 2 -33.76 0.21 -5.83
N THR A 3 -32.76 -0.07 -6.66
CA THR A 3 -31.67 -1.00 -6.35
C THR A 3 -30.48 -0.35 -5.64
N GLY A 4 -30.35 0.98 -5.67
CA GLY A 4 -29.22 1.68 -5.06
C GLY A 4 -29.27 1.71 -3.53
N SER A 5 -30.45 1.93 -2.93
CA SER A 5 -30.62 2.02 -1.48
C SER A 5 -30.36 0.70 -0.75
N ASP A 6 -30.66 -0.42 -1.40
CA ASP A 6 -30.55 -1.75 -0.79
C ASP A 6 -29.08 -2.16 -0.66
N PHE A 7 -28.25 -1.85 -1.65
CA PHE A 7 -26.81 -2.11 -1.62
C PHE A 7 -26.11 -1.41 -0.46
N PHE A 8 -26.40 -0.12 -0.24
CA PHE A 8 -25.82 0.64 0.88
C PHE A 8 -26.34 0.17 2.25
N SER A 9 -27.59 -0.31 2.32
CA SER A 9 -28.14 -0.88 3.55
C SER A 9 -27.47 -2.21 3.91
N VAL A 10 -27.12 -3.02 2.91
CA VAL A 10 -26.36 -4.27 3.06
C VAL A 10 -24.92 -3.97 3.45
N LEU A 11 -24.27 -2.98 2.84
CA LEU A 11 -22.91 -2.55 3.19
C LEU A 11 -22.83 -2.01 4.63
N ARG A 12 -23.83 -1.24 5.08
CA ARG A 12 -23.90 -0.71 6.45
C ARG A 12 -24.15 -1.81 7.49
N ARG A 13 -24.97 -2.80 7.16
CA ARG A 13 -25.22 -3.98 8.02
C ARG A 13 -23.99 -4.90 8.06
N ALA A 14 -23.27 -5.05 6.95
CA ALA A 14 -22.00 -5.77 6.90
C ALA A 14 -20.91 -5.05 7.72
N GLY A 15 -20.81 -3.72 7.62
CA GLY A 15 -19.88 -2.92 8.44
C GLY A 15 -20.17 -2.98 9.94
N LEU A 16 -21.44 -2.95 10.35
CA LEU A 16 -21.83 -3.15 11.75
C LEU A 16 -21.57 -4.58 12.24
N GLY A 17 -21.77 -5.59 11.38
CA GLY A 17 -21.42 -6.98 11.69
C GLY A 17 -19.92 -7.18 11.89
N LEU A 18 -19.10 -6.48 11.09
CA LEU A 18 -17.64 -6.51 11.20
C LEU A 18 -17.14 -5.83 12.49
N ILE A 19 -17.73 -4.69 12.89
CA ILE A 19 -17.43 -4.02 14.16
C ILE A 19 -17.80 -4.90 15.37
N LEU A 20 -18.91 -5.65 15.28
CA LEU A 20 -19.31 -6.59 16.33
C LEU A 20 -18.39 -7.83 16.37
N ALA A 21 -17.90 -8.29 15.23
CA ALA A 21 -16.92 -9.39 15.14
C ALA A 21 -15.55 -8.97 15.69
N LEU A 22 -15.12 -7.72 15.46
CA LEU A 22 -13.92 -7.12 16.04
C LEU A 22 -13.96 -7.11 17.58
N GLY A 23 -15.14 -7.03 18.19
CA GLY A 23 -15.30 -7.09 19.65
C GLY A 23 -15.18 -8.49 20.27
N LEU A 24 -15.27 -9.57 19.47
CA LEU A 24 -15.28 -10.96 19.95
C LEU A 24 -13.96 -11.72 19.70
N ALA A 25 -13.03 -11.15 18.92
CA ALA A 25 -11.74 -11.78 18.60
C ALA A 25 -10.66 -11.61 19.69
N GLY A 26 -10.97 -10.95 20.81
CA GLY A 26 -10.01 -10.63 21.89
C GLY A 26 -9.53 -11.81 22.76
N CYS A 27 -9.72 -13.07 22.33
CA CYS A 27 -9.30 -14.27 23.07
C CYS A 27 -8.38 -15.18 22.24
N ALA A 28 -7.49 -14.62 21.41
CA ALA A 28 -6.37 -15.41 20.89
C ALA A 28 -5.41 -15.70 22.06
N THR A 29 -5.29 -16.97 22.44
CA THR A 29 -4.36 -17.39 23.50
C THR A 29 -2.95 -17.48 22.90
N ALA A 30 -2.00 -16.73 23.44
CA ALA A 30 -0.61 -16.76 23.00
C ALA A 30 0.01 -18.17 23.22
N PRO A 31 0.87 -18.65 22.31
CA PRO A 31 1.57 -19.93 22.47
C PRO A 31 2.35 -20.01 23.79
N THR A 32 2.47 -21.22 24.33
CA THR A 32 3.22 -21.49 25.57
C THR A 32 4.63 -21.98 25.31
N ASP A 33 4.89 -22.55 24.13
CA ASP A 33 6.23 -22.91 23.70
C ASP A 33 7.06 -21.63 23.46
N PRO A 34 8.32 -21.56 23.95
CA PRO A 34 9.16 -20.37 23.81
C PRO A 34 9.44 -19.97 22.36
N VAL A 35 9.64 -20.93 21.46
CA VAL A 35 9.98 -20.65 20.05
C VAL A 35 8.74 -20.17 19.31
N GLU A 36 7.60 -20.83 19.51
CA GLU A 36 6.32 -20.39 18.92
C GLU A 36 5.89 -19.02 19.45
N ARG A 37 6.22 -18.71 20.71
CA ARG A 37 5.93 -17.41 21.30
C ARG A 37 6.78 -16.31 20.66
N GLU A 38 8.06 -16.54 20.44
CA GLU A 38 8.93 -15.58 19.76
C GLU A 38 8.41 -15.26 18.36
N ILE A 39 8.04 -16.29 17.58
CA ILE A 39 7.43 -16.12 16.26
C ILE A 39 6.09 -15.36 16.35
N TYR A 40 5.27 -15.63 17.36
CA TYR A 40 4.00 -14.95 17.58
C TYR A 40 4.18 -13.47 17.95
N GLU A 41 5.15 -13.17 18.81
CA GLU A 41 5.52 -11.81 19.23
C GLU A 41 6.14 -11.03 18.07
N GLU A 42 7.05 -11.65 17.31
CA GLU A 42 7.63 -11.08 16.09
C GLU A 42 6.55 -10.83 15.03
N ALA A 43 5.63 -11.78 14.84
CA ALA A 43 4.48 -11.62 13.95
C ALA A 43 3.55 -10.48 14.39
N ASN A 44 3.53 -10.12 15.68
CA ASN A 44 2.71 -9.06 16.30
C ASN A 44 1.30 -8.98 15.66
N ASP A 45 0.64 -10.14 15.58
CA ASP A 45 -0.65 -10.36 14.92
C ASP A 45 -1.63 -11.06 15.90
N PRO A 46 -2.12 -10.33 16.91
CA PRO A 46 -2.98 -10.92 17.95
C PRO A 46 -4.36 -11.34 17.42
N ALA A 47 -4.77 -10.83 16.26
CA ALA A 47 -6.06 -11.12 15.64
C ALA A 47 -5.91 -11.99 14.39
N GLN A 48 -4.87 -12.84 14.34
CA GLN A 48 -4.53 -13.64 13.16
C GLN A 48 -5.73 -14.35 12.51
N PRO A 49 -6.62 -15.08 13.24
CA PRO A 49 -7.73 -15.77 12.58
C PRO A 49 -8.70 -14.82 11.87
N LEU A 50 -8.92 -13.62 12.43
CA LEU A 50 -9.75 -12.60 11.80
C LEU A 50 -9.01 -11.99 10.60
N ASN A 51 -7.73 -11.68 10.76
CA ASN A 51 -6.94 -11.07 9.72
C ASN A 51 -6.79 -12.00 8.49
N GLU A 52 -6.60 -13.29 8.72
CA GLU A 52 -6.55 -14.32 7.68
C GLU A 52 -7.91 -14.48 6.97
N ALA A 53 -9.03 -14.47 7.70
CA ALA A 53 -10.36 -14.49 7.08
C ALA A 53 -10.63 -13.25 6.21
N ILE A 54 -10.20 -12.06 6.64
CA ILE A 54 -10.30 -10.83 5.85
C ILE A 54 -9.35 -10.91 4.64
N PHE A 55 -8.17 -11.50 4.81
CA PHE A 55 -7.23 -11.72 3.72
C PHE A 55 -7.83 -12.60 2.63
N GLU A 56 -8.44 -13.74 2.98
CA GLU A 56 -9.14 -14.61 2.03
C GLU A 56 -10.26 -13.86 1.31
N PHE A 57 -11.03 -13.04 2.03
CA PHE A 57 -12.05 -12.17 1.43
C PHE A 57 -11.44 -11.21 0.40
N ASN A 58 -10.34 -10.53 0.74
CA ASN A 58 -9.64 -9.62 -0.16
C ASN A 58 -9.09 -10.36 -1.40
N MET A 59 -8.55 -11.57 -1.22
CA MET A 59 -8.07 -12.42 -2.30
C MET A 59 -9.18 -12.89 -3.23
N ALA A 60 -10.36 -13.24 -2.68
CA ALA A 60 -11.52 -13.58 -3.47
C ALA A 60 -12.00 -12.36 -4.29
N LEU A 61 -12.03 -11.18 -3.67
CA LEU A 61 -12.38 -9.94 -4.35
C LEU A 61 -11.39 -9.61 -5.47
N ASP A 62 -10.09 -9.76 -5.23
CA ASP A 62 -9.06 -9.55 -6.25
C ASP A 62 -9.28 -10.50 -7.43
N LYS A 63 -9.42 -11.80 -7.18
CA LYS A 63 -9.61 -12.82 -8.22
C LYS A 63 -10.86 -12.58 -9.06
N VAL A 64 -11.96 -12.12 -8.44
CA VAL A 64 -13.26 -11.96 -9.12
C VAL A 64 -13.42 -10.59 -9.78
N ILE A 65 -12.86 -9.53 -9.20
CA ILE A 65 -13.12 -8.14 -9.61
C ILE A 65 -11.83 -7.45 -10.06
N VAL A 66 -10.84 -7.33 -9.18
CA VAL A 66 -9.69 -6.46 -9.43
C VAL A 66 -8.81 -7.02 -10.56
N ARG A 67 -8.43 -8.30 -10.51
CA ARG A 67 -7.56 -8.94 -11.50
C ARG A 67 -8.17 -8.94 -12.91
N PRO A 68 -9.46 -9.28 -13.14
CA PRO A 68 -10.07 -9.14 -14.46
C PRO A 68 -10.07 -7.69 -14.98
N ILE A 69 -10.36 -6.71 -14.12
CA ILE A 69 -10.36 -5.29 -14.51
C ILE A 69 -8.94 -4.82 -14.82
N ALA A 70 -7.93 -5.22 -14.04
CA ALA A 70 -6.52 -4.91 -14.26
C ALA A 70 -6.02 -5.49 -15.59
N LYS A 71 -6.39 -6.73 -15.93
CA LYS A 71 -6.08 -7.33 -17.25
C LYS A 71 -6.75 -6.56 -18.39
N ALA A 72 -8.00 -6.16 -18.22
CA ALA A 72 -8.69 -5.35 -19.22
C ALA A 72 -8.05 -3.96 -19.37
N TYR A 73 -7.66 -3.34 -18.26
CA TYR A 73 -6.96 -2.05 -18.23
C TYR A 73 -5.63 -2.12 -18.99
N GLU A 74 -4.81 -3.14 -18.72
CA GLU A 74 -3.56 -3.40 -19.46
C GLU A 74 -3.79 -3.71 -20.93
N PHE A 75 -4.80 -4.52 -21.26
CA PHE A 75 -5.09 -4.90 -22.64
C PHE A 75 -5.62 -3.73 -23.48
N LEU A 76 -6.44 -2.85 -22.89
CA LEU A 76 -7.12 -1.77 -23.62
C LEU A 76 -6.28 -0.50 -23.72
N LEU A 77 -5.41 -0.22 -22.74
CA LEU A 77 -4.67 1.03 -22.66
C LEU A 77 -3.18 0.84 -22.94
N PRO A 78 -2.60 1.58 -23.90
CA PRO A 78 -1.15 1.60 -24.10
C PRO A 78 -0.40 2.10 -22.87
N ASP A 79 0.86 1.69 -22.72
CA ASP A 79 1.73 2.06 -21.59
C ASP A 79 1.75 3.55 -21.32
N LEU A 80 1.88 4.37 -22.38
CA LEU A 80 1.87 5.83 -22.26
C LEU A 80 0.61 6.37 -21.55
N VAL A 81 -0.55 5.77 -21.80
CA VAL A 81 -1.81 6.20 -21.17
C VAL A 81 -1.85 5.73 -19.71
N ARG A 82 -1.39 4.51 -19.43
CA ARG A 82 -1.31 3.98 -18.06
C ARG A 82 -0.37 4.81 -17.19
N ASP A 83 0.80 5.13 -17.72
CA ASP A 83 1.77 6.00 -17.07
C ASP A 83 1.22 7.42 -16.86
N SER A 84 0.46 7.94 -17.83
CA SER A 84 -0.18 9.25 -17.69
C SER A 84 -1.20 9.27 -16.55
N VAL A 85 -2.00 8.21 -16.42
CA VAL A 85 -2.96 8.05 -15.31
C VAL A 85 -2.23 7.97 -13.97
N ARG A 86 -1.14 7.19 -13.89
CA ARG A 86 -0.33 7.06 -12.68
C ARG A 86 0.29 8.38 -12.26
N ASN A 87 0.94 9.09 -13.19
CA ASN A 87 1.55 10.39 -12.95
C ASN A 87 0.52 11.41 -12.48
N PHE A 88 -0.68 11.39 -13.06
CA PHE A 88 -1.77 12.25 -12.63
C PHE A 88 -2.18 11.98 -11.18
N ILE A 89 -2.39 10.71 -10.82
CA ILE A 89 -2.75 10.33 -9.44
C ILE A 89 -1.63 10.73 -8.47
N ARG A 90 -0.35 10.47 -8.81
CA ARG A 90 0.81 10.89 -8.01
C ARG A 90 0.85 12.41 -7.82
N ASN A 91 0.63 13.18 -8.88
CA ASN A 91 0.60 14.65 -8.82
C ASN A 91 -0.55 15.18 -7.94
N LEU A 92 -1.70 14.48 -7.92
CA LEU A 92 -2.81 14.81 -7.02
C LEU A 92 -2.53 14.44 -5.56
N LYS A 93 -1.63 13.49 -5.28
CA LYS A 93 -1.22 13.16 -3.90
C LYS A 93 -0.17 14.12 -3.35
N THR A 94 0.54 14.83 -4.22
CA THR A 94 1.67 15.69 -3.85
C THR A 94 1.39 16.70 -2.74
N PRO A 95 0.21 17.36 -2.64
CA PRO A 95 -0.06 18.24 -1.51
C PRO A 95 -0.06 17.54 -0.14
N VAL A 96 -0.52 16.29 -0.08
CA VAL A 96 -0.52 15.48 1.15
C VAL A 96 0.90 15.02 1.49
N ILE A 97 1.66 14.58 0.48
CA ILE A 97 3.08 14.21 0.63
C ILE A 97 3.87 15.41 1.17
N LEU A 98 3.69 16.58 0.58
CA LEU A 98 4.36 17.82 0.99
C LEU A 98 4.03 18.20 2.44
N ALA A 99 2.77 18.06 2.84
CA ALA A 99 2.37 18.34 4.21
C ALA A 99 3.10 17.40 5.19
N ASN A 100 3.22 16.12 4.84
CA ASN A 100 3.93 15.13 5.65
C ASN A 100 5.44 15.36 5.67
N ASP A 101 6.10 15.64 4.53
CA ASP A 101 7.52 16.02 4.48
C ASP A 101 7.83 17.17 5.47
N LEU A 102 6.97 18.21 5.46
CA LEU A 102 7.11 19.37 6.33
C LEU A 102 6.87 19.03 7.82
N MET A 103 5.91 18.16 8.11
CA MET A 103 5.61 17.70 9.48
C MET A 103 6.70 16.79 10.04
N GLN A 104 7.40 16.05 9.18
CA GLN A 104 8.56 15.24 9.54
C GLN A 104 9.85 16.08 9.66
N GLY A 105 9.84 17.32 9.16
CA GLY A 105 10.98 18.23 9.19
C GLY A 105 11.97 18.00 8.05
N GLU A 106 11.57 17.28 7.01
CA GLU A 106 12.40 16.87 5.89
C GLU A 106 12.41 17.94 4.81
N THR A 107 13.20 18.99 5.02
CA THR A 107 13.19 20.18 4.15
C THR A 107 13.68 19.90 2.73
N GLU A 108 14.60 18.96 2.54
CA GLU A 108 15.11 18.55 1.23
C GLU A 108 14.01 17.83 0.43
N ARG A 109 13.41 16.78 1.01
CA ARG A 109 12.28 16.04 0.43
C ARG A 109 11.08 16.93 0.18
N ALA A 110 10.74 17.84 1.08
CA ALA A 110 9.70 18.85 0.84
C ALA A 110 10.00 19.73 -0.39
N GLY A 111 11.27 20.10 -0.58
CA GLY A 111 11.75 20.83 -1.75
C GLY A 111 11.61 20.04 -3.04
N GLU A 112 11.96 18.76 -3.01
CA GLU A 112 11.79 17.83 -4.13
C GLU A 112 10.30 17.65 -4.48
N THR A 113 9.45 17.39 -3.49
CA THR A 113 7.99 17.27 -3.64
C THR A 113 7.38 18.51 -4.27
N MET A 114 7.76 19.70 -3.78
CA MET A 114 7.32 20.98 -4.35
C MET A 114 7.82 21.15 -5.80
N GLY A 115 9.10 20.85 -6.05
CA GLY A 115 9.70 20.89 -7.38
C GLY A 115 8.98 19.99 -8.38
N ARG A 116 8.67 18.77 -7.96
CA ARG A 116 7.87 17.81 -8.74
C ARG A 116 6.48 18.32 -9.01
N PHE A 117 5.77 18.82 -7.98
CA PHE A 117 4.42 19.35 -8.15
C PHE A 117 4.36 20.46 -9.19
N LEU A 118 5.23 21.47 -9.05
CA LEU A 118 5.25 22.63 -9.93
C LEU A 118 5.64 22.22 -11.35
N THR A 119 6.69 21.42 -11.49
CA THR A 119 7.21 21.02 -12.81
C THR A 119 6.21 20.12 -13.54
N ASN A 120 5.68 19.09 -12.88
CA ASN A 120 4.72 18.17 -13.50
C ASN A 120 3.38 18.85 -13.77
N THR A 121 2.89 19.71 -12.87
CA THR A 121 1.64 20.45 -13.10
C THR A 121 1.78 21.46 -14.24
N LEU A 122 2.85 22.26 -14.26
CA LEU A 122 3.00 23.37 -15.22
C LEU A 122 3.48 22.91 -16.59
N LEU A 123 4.44 21.98 -16.65
CA LEU A 123 5.05 21.53 -17.91
C LEU A 123 4.45 20.21 -18.42
N GLY A 124 4.05 19.32 -17.51
CA GLY A 124 3.47 18.02 -17.83
C GLY A 124 1.95 17.95 -17.75
N GLY A 125 1.27 19.03 -17.33
CA GLY A 125 -0.18 19.04 -17.07
C GLY A 125 -0.64 18.05 -15.99
N GLY A 126 0.30 17.56 -15.17
CA GLY A 126 0.12 16.45 -14.24
C GLY A 126 0.13 15.07 -14.88
N LEU A 127 0.10 14.96 -16.21
CA LEU A 127 0.07 13.67 -16.94
C LEU A 127 1.47 13.14 -17.22
N PHE A 128 2.45 14.00 -17.41
CA PHE A 128 3.82 13.60 -17.73
C PHE A 128 4.77 13.89 -16.57
N ASP A 129 5.66 12.94 -16.25
CA ASP A 129 6.68 13.11 -15.21
C ASP A 129 7.92 13.85 -15.75
N VAL A 130 7.74 15.15 -15.99
CA VAL A 130 8.82 16.03 -16.45
C VAL A 130 9.88 16.23 -15.36
N ALA A 131 9.48 16.22 -14.10
CA ALA A 131 10.37 16.36 -12.95
C ALA A 131 11.30 15.16 -12.80
N GLY A 132 10.77 13.93 -12.96
CA GLY A 132 11.58 12.71 -12.98
C GLY A 132 12.60 12.72 -14.12
N ALA A 133 12.18 13.14 -15.33
CA ALA A 133 13.09 13.31 -16.46
C ALA A 133 14.18 14.37 -16.23
N ALA A 134 13.93 15.34 -15.34
CA ALA A 134 14.90 16.35 -14.91
C ALA A 134 15.77 15.89 -13.71
N GLY A 135 15.60 14.65 -13.23
CA GLY A 135 16.40 14.06 -12.16
C GLY A 135 15.93 14.37 -10.74
N ILE A 136 14.70 14.87 -10.56
CA ILE A 136 14.13 15.05 -9.22
C ILE A 136 13.51 13.71 -8.78
N PRO A 137 14.02 13.04 -7.74
CA PRO A 137 13.53 11.71 -7.33
C PRO A 137 12.09 11.77 -6.83
N TYR A 138 11.33 10.69 -7.02
CA TYR A 138 10.00 10.54 -6.45
C TYR A 138 10.07 9.79 -5.12
N HIS A 139 9.25 10.22 -4.16
CA HIS A 139 9.03 9.52 -2.90
C HIS A 139 7.56 9.61 -2.48
N GLU A 140 7.20 8.80 -1.48
CA GLU A 140 5.86 8.77 -0.90
C GLU A 140 5.93 9.06 0.59
N GLU A 141 5.10 9.99 1.05
CA GLU A 141 4.89 10.26 2.48
C GLU A 141 3.41 10.20 2.86
N ASP A 142 3.16 9.66 4.05
CA ASP A 142 1.83 9.58 4.65
C ASP A 142 1.90 9.90 6.14
N PHE A 143 0.76 10.23 6.74
CA PHE A 143 0.72 10.64 8.14
C PHE A 143 1.03 9.47 9.09
N GLY A 144 0.94 8.22 8.64
CA GLY A 144 1.43 7.06 9.39
C GLY A 144 2.95 7.05 9.54
N GLN A 145 3.69 7.50 8.53
CA GLN A 145 5.14 7.73 8.59
C GLN A 145 5.46 8.92 9.50
N THR A 146 4.72 10.03 9.36
CA THR A 146 4.84 11.19 10.25
C THR A 146 4.67 10.81 11.73
N LEU A 147 3.66 10.00 12.05
CA LEU A 147 3.46 9.49 13.40
C LEU A 147 4.63 8.60 13.87
N ALA A 148 5.24 7.82 12.97
CA ALA A 148 6.41 7.01 13.29
C ALA A 148 7.62 7.88 13.65
N VAL A 149 7.89 8.93 12.86
CA VAL A 149 8.95 9.92 13.15
C VAL A 149 8.71 10.62 14.48
N TRP A 150 7.45 10.86 14.84
CA TRP A 150 7.08 11.43 16.15
C TRP A 150 7.10 10.43 17.31
N GLY A 151 7.53 9.19 17.07
CA GLY A 151 7.71 8.16 18.09
C GLY A 151 6.45 7.36 18.44
N VAL A 152 5.39 7.44 17.62
CA VAL A 152 4.21 6.59 17.80
C VAL A 152 4.52 5.19 17.26
N GLU A 153 4.34 4.18 18.12
CA GLU A 153 4.51 2.77 17.76
C GLU A 153 3.51 2.31 16.70
N GLU A 154 3.86 1.27 15.95
CA GLU A 154 3.00 0.73 14.89
C GLU A 154 1.66 0.20 15.45
N GLY A 155 1.72 -0.46 16.60
CA GLY A 155 0.63 -1.30 17.12
C GLY A 155 0.58 -2.67 16.45
N PRO A 156 -0.42 -3.50 16.77
CA PRO A 156 -0.59 -4.82 16.17
C PRO A 156 -0.89 -4.75 14.67
N TYR A 157 -0.50 -5.80 13.94
CA TYR A 157 -0.91 -6.00 12.56
C TYR A 157 -2.44 -6.13 12.47
N ILE A 158 -3.02 -5.46 11.48
CA ILE A 158 -4.43 -5.60 11.14
C ILE A 158 -4.57 -5.79 9.63
N MET A 159 -5.47 -6.69 9.22
CA MET A 159 -5.89 -6.82 7.83
C MET A 159 -7.25 -6.13 7.68
N LEU A 160 -7.32 -5.14 6.78
CA LEU A 160 -8.55 -4.40 6.53
C LEU A 160 -9.25 -4.92 5.26
N PRO A 161 -10.59 -5.02 5.26
CA PRO A 161 -11.33 -5.35 4.05
C PRO A 161 -11.10 -4.26 3.00
N PHE A 162 -10.93 -4.65 1.74
CA PHE A 162 -10.66 -3.80 0.58
C PHE A 162 -9.30 -3.10 0.58
N LEU A 163 -8.79 -2.68 1.73
CA LEU A 163 -7.55 -1.91 1.87
C LEU A 163 -6.31 -2.80 2.02
N GLY A 164 -6.45 -3.98 2.61
CA GLY A 164 -5.35 -4.93 2.79
C GLY A 164 -4.57 -4.74 4.10
N PRO A 165 -3.28 -5.13 4.13
CA PRO A 165 -2.39 -5.03 5.30
C PRO A 165 -2.31 -3.61 5.86
N SER A 166 -2.38 -3.47 7.19
CA SER A 166 -2.28 -2.17 7.87
C SER A 166 -1.86 -2.31 9.34
N SER A 167 -1.86 -1.19 10.05
CA SER A 167 -1.68 -1.09 11.51
C SER A 167 -2.53 0.05 12.07
N PRO A 168 -2.78 0.11 13.40
CA PRO A 168 -3.49 1.23 14.01
C PRO A 168 -2.87 2.59 13.68
N ARG A 169 -1.53 2.67 13.66
CA ARG A 169 -0.81 3.88 13.26
C ARG A 169 -1.08 4.25 11.81
N ALA A 170 -0.98 3.28 10.90
CA ALA A 170 -1.23 3.51 9.47
C ALA A 170 -2.70 3.89 9.21
N LEU A 171 -3.66 3.28 9.92
CA LEU A 171 -5.08 3.61 9.81
C LEU A 171 -5.38 5.03 10.32
N ALA A 172 -4.80 5.42 11.46
CA ALA A 172 -4.90 6.80 11.94
C ALA A 172 -4.27 7.79 10.94
N GLY A 173 -3.12 7.42 10.37
CA GLY A 173 -2.45 8.11 9.27
C GLY A 173 -3.38 8.38 8.10
N PHE A 174 -3.97 7.31 7.55
CA PHE A 174 -4.91 7.36 6.45
C PHE A 174 -6.10 8.29 6.69
N ILE A 175 -6.65 8.33 7.91
CA ILE A 175 -7.76 9.23 8.25
C ILE A 175 -7.32 10.70 8.21
N VAL A 176 -6.12 10.99 8.73
CA VAL A 176 -5.57 12.36 8.72
C VAL A 176 -5.23 12.78 7.29
N ASP A 177 -4.60 11.91 6.51
CA ASP A 177 -4.28 12.17 5.10
C ASP A 177 -5.53 12.44 4.28
N ALA A 178 -6.63 11.71 4.54
CA ALA A 178 -7.92 12.00 3.91
C ALA A 178 -8.41 13.42 4.24
N GLY A 179 -8.15 13.91 5.46
CA GLY A 179 -8.44 15.28 5.88
C GLY A 179 -7.47 16.33 5.32
N LEU A 180 -6.26 15.95 4.94
CA LEU A 180 -5.27 16.82 4.31
C LEU A 180 -5.46 16.93 2.79
N ASP A 181 -6.13 15.96 2.15
CA ASP A 181 -6.33 15.93 0.71
C ASP A 181 -7.23 17.10 0.22
N PRO A 182 -6.67 18.12 -0.47
CA PRO A 182 -7.46 19.26 -0.94
C PRO A 182 -8.49 18.86 -1.99
N PHE A 183 -8.25 17.78 -2.74
CA PHE A 183 -9.17 17.32 -3.79
C PHE A 183 -10.41 16.64 -3.20
N ARG A 184 -10.29 16.05 -2.00
CA ARG A 184 -11.44 15.54 -1.25
C ARG A 184 -12.36 16.69 -0.83
N TRP A 185 -11.80 17.76 -0.29
CA TRP A 185 -12.56 18.94 0.12
C TRP A 185 -13.22 19.65 -1.06
N TRP A 186 -12.52 19.75 -2.19
CA TRP A 186 -13.09 20.28 -3.42
C TRP A 186 -14.30 19.46 -3.90
N GLY A 187 -14.22 18.13 -3.82
CA GLY A 187 -15.34 17.26 -4.15
C GLY A 187 -16.55 17.41 -3.25
N TYR A 188 -16.32 17.54 -1.93
CA TYR A 188 -17.41 17.72 -0.95
C TYR A 188 -18.15 19.06 -1.10
N HIS A 189 -17.45 20.12 -1.51
CA HIS A 189 -18.04 21.44 -1.72
C HIS A 189 -18.55 21.66 -3.16
N SER A 190 -18.45 20.66 -4.02
CA SER A 190 -18.97 20.75 -5.39
C SER A 190 -20.46 20.41 -5.40
N ASP A 191 -21.27 21.19 -6.12
CA ASP A 191 -22.70 20.88 -6.39
C ASP A 191 -22.89 19.63 -7.28
N ARG A 192 -21.83 18.83 -7.47
CA ARG A 192 -21.76 17.68 -8.37
C ARG A 192 -21.56 16.41 -7.54
N PRO A 193 -22.63 15.63 -7.27
CA PRO A 193 -22.58 14.46 -6.39
C PRO A 193 -21.58 13.37 -6.82
N TRP A 194 -21.21 13.32 -8.11
CA TRP A 194 -20.23 12.36 -8.61
C TRP A 194 -18.78 12.69 -8.20
N ILE A 195 -18.48 13.96 -7.88
CA ILE A 195 -17.15 14.40 -7.44
C ILE A 195 -16.90 14.02 -5.98
N GLU A 196 -17.95 13.81 -5.18
CA GLU A 196 -17.83 13.28 -3.81
C GLU A 196 -17.10 11.92 -3.76
N TYR A 197 -17.20 11.12 -4.82
CA TYR A 197 -16.52 9.83 -4.94
C TYR A 197 -15.08 9.91 -5.46
N ASN A 198 -14.53 11.12 -5.68
CA ASN A 198 -13.21 11.30 -6.26
C ASN A 198 -12.11 10.51 -5.52
N THR A 199 -12.12 10.53 -4.18
CA THR A 199 -11.17 9.75 -3.37
C THR A 199 -11.28 8.24 -3.65
N ALA A 200 -12.49 7.69 -3.67
CA ALA A 200 -12.71 6.26 -3.92
C ALA A 200 -12.36 5.87 -5.35
N ILE A 201 -12.65 6.74 -6.33
CA ILE A 201 -12.29 6.53 -7.74
C ILE A 201 -10.76 6.54 -7.90
N ARG A 202 -10.07 7.52 -7.31
CA ARG A 202 -8.59 7.60 -7.34
C ARG A 202 -7.95 6.34 -6.75
N ALA A 203 -8.41 5.93 -5.56
CA ALA A 203 -7.93 4.71 -4.92
C ALA A 203 -8.20 3.46 -5.77
N GLY A 204 -9.39 3.35 -6.38
CA GLY A 204 -9.73 2.24 -7.26
C GLY A 204 -8.86 2.18 -8.52
N VAL A 205 -8.64 3.31 -9.17
CA VAL A 205 -7.77 3.40 -10.36
C VAL A 205 -6.33 3.07 -10.01
N GLU A 206 -5.83 3.55 -8.86
CA GLU A 206 -4.50 3.22 -8.37
C GLU A 206 -4.32 1.73 -8.09
N VAL A 207 -5.30 1.09 -7.44
CA VAL A 207 -5.29 -0.36 -7.21
C VAL A 207 -5.27 -1.12 -8.54
N ILE A 208 -6.08 -0.69 -9.52
CA ILE A 208 -6.12 -1.30 -10.85
C ILE A 208 -4.78 -1.13 -11.58
N ASP A 209 -4.21 0.08 -11.62
CA ASP A 209 -2.92 0.35 -12.26
C ASP A 209 -1.80 -0.47 -11.61
N SER A 210 -1.71 -0.46 -10.28
CA SER A 210 -0.72 -1.23 -9.52
C SER A 210 -0.88 -2.74 -9.77
N ARG A 211 -2.09 -3.27 -9.70
CA ARG A 211 -2.35 -4.69 -9.96
C ARG A 211 -2.00 -5.07 -11.39
N SER A 212 -2.23 -4.19 -12.36
CA SER A 212 -1.93 -4.45 -13.78
C SER A 212 -0.43 -4.59 -14.08
N ARG A 213 0.45 -4.02 -13.24
CA ARG A 213 1.90 -4.11 -13.43
C ARG A 213 2.55 -5.22 -12.62
N ASN A 214 1.92 -5.60 -11.51
CA ASN A 214 2.51 -6.51 -10.53
C ASN A 214 1.88 -7.92 -10.57
N TYR A 215 1.06 -8.25 -11.58
CA TYR A 215 0.29 -9.49 -11.57
C TYR A 215 1.19 -10.74 -11.56
N SER A 216 2.27 -10.74 -12.33
CA SER A 216 3.17 -11.88 -12.47
C SER A 216 3.97 -12.13 -11.19
N GLN A 217 4.46 -11.06 -10.56
CA GLN A 217 5.17 -11.13 -9.28
C GLN A 217 4.24 -11.62 -8.18
N LEU A 218 3.02 -11.08 -8.11
CA LEU A 218 2.03 -11.47 -7.10
C LEU A 218 1.54 -12.92 -7.30
N GLU A 219 1.35 -13.37 -8.54
CA GLU A 219 1.02 -14.78 -8.84
C GLU A 219 2.17 -15.71 -8.48
N SER A 220 3.41 -15.33 -8.81
CA SER A 220 4.60 -16.08 -8.42
C SER A 220 4.74 -16.15 -6.90
N LEU A 221 4.46 -15.06 -6.17
CA LEU A 221 4.45 -15.07 -4.71
C LEU A 221 3.34 -15.96 -4.16
N GLU A 222 2.14 -15.92 -4.72
CA GLU A 222 1.01 -16.78 -4.32
C GLU A 222 1.33 -18.27 -4.55
N GLU A 223 1.94 -18.62 -5.68
CA GLU A 223 2.22 -20.02 -6.06
C GLU A 223 3.44 -20.62 -5.35
N ASN A 224 4.46 -19.79 -5.03
CA ASN A 224 5.73 -20.26 -4.47
C ASN A 224 5.85 -20.03 -2.95
N SER A 225 4.89 -19.37 -2.31
CA SER A 225 4.89 -19.19 -0.86
C SER A 225 4.28 -20.40 -0.14
N LEU A 226 4.93 -20.85 0.94
CA LEU A 226 4.37 -21.87 1.83
C LEU A 226 3.14 -21.34 2.58
N ASP A 227 3.23 -20.07 3.00
CA ASP A 227 2.15 -19.32 3.63
C ASP A 227 2.11 -17.92 3.00
N PHE A 228 1.15 -17.73 2.09
CA PHE A 228 0.99 -16.47 1.37
C PHE A 228 0.58 -15.32 2.28
N TYR A 229 -0.23 -15.59 3.31
CA TYR A 229 -0.66 -14.57 4.27
C TYR A 229 0.53 -14.07 5.09
N ALA A 230 1.33 -14.97 5.67
CA ALA A 230 2.52 -14.60 6.43
C ALA A 230 3.55 -13.87 5.55
N THR A 231 3.69 -14.27 4.29
CA THR A 231 4.56 -13.61 3.30
C THR A 231 4.11 -12.17 3.07
N VAL A 232 2.82 -11.94 2.79
CA VAL A 232 2.26 -10.60 2.59
C VAL A 232 2.41 -9.73 3.84
N ARG A 233 2.18 -10.28 5.03
CA ARG A 233 2.37 -9.57 6.31
C ARG A 233 3.83 -9.13 6.50
N SER A 234 4.78 -10.03 6.23
CA SER A 234 6.22 -9.73 6.36
C SER A 234 6.66 -8.65 5.36
N LEU A 235 6.27 -8.79 4.09
CA LEU A 235 6.59 -7.80 3.05
C LEU A 235 5.99 -6.43 3.38
N TYR A 236 4.75 -6.37 3.85
CA TYR A 236 4.13 -5.12 4.30
C TYR A 236 4.99 -4.42 5.36
N ARG A 237 5.45 -5.15 6.39
CA ARG A 237 6.26 -4.56 7.46
C ARG A 237 7.61 -4.07 6.97
N GLN A 238 8.31 -4.90 6.20
CA GLN A 238 9.59 -4.52 5.59
C GLN A 238 9.44 -3.25 4.75
N GLN A 239 8.38 -3.17 3.94
CA GLN A 239 8.10 -1.99 3.14
C GLN A 239 7.78 -0.76 4.02
N ARG A 240 6.94 -0.90 5.05
CA ARG A 240 6.62 0.21 5.97
C ARG A 240 7.86 0.72 6.69
N GLU A 241 8.70 -0.18 7.17
CA GLU A 241 9.96 0.18 7.81
C GLU A 241 10.92 0.90 6.87
N SER A 242 11.06 0.39 5.63
CA SER A 242 11.85 1.05 4.60
C SER A 242 11.34 2.45 4.30
N MET A 243 10.02 2.65 4.20
CA MET A 243 9.44 3.96 3.94
C MET A 243 9.71 4.94 5.10
N ILE A 244 9.50 4.52 6.35
CA ILE A 244 9.79 5.34 7.55
C ILE A 244 11.27 5.72 7.64
N ARG A 245 12.18 4.87 7.13
CA ARG A 245 13.62 5.15 7.07
C ARG A 245 14.05 5.85 5.78
N ASN A 246 13.12 6.27 4.93
CA ASN A 246 13.40 6.89 3.63
C ASN A 246 14.29 6.04 2.70
N GLY A 247 14.20 4.72 2.81
CA GLY A 247 15.02 3.78 2.04
C GLY A 247 16.47 3.67 2.52
N VAL A 248 16.81 4.24 3.69
CA VAL A 248 18.13 4.03 4.32
C VAL A 248 18.10 2.67 5.03
N ASP A 249 18.69 1.67 4.39
CA ASP A 249 18.95 0.37 5.01
C ASP A 249 20.17 0.46 5.94
N ASN A 250 20.01 0.05 7.19
CA ASN A 250 21.17 -0.25 8.04
C ASN A 250 21.67 -1.65 7.68
N ASP A 251 22.99 -1.78 7.49
CA ASP A 251 23.74 -2.98 7.08
C ASP A 251 23.72 -4.14 8.10
N GLU A 252 22.66 -4.27 8.90
CA GLU A 252 22.45 -5.40 9.80
C GLU A 252 21.24 -6.23 9.37
N SER A 253 21.54 -7.13 8.42
CA SER A 253 20.91 -8.45 8.24
C SER A 253 19.43 -8.56 7.85
N ILE A 254 19.05 -8.24 6.61
CA ILE A 254 17.96 -8.94 5.87
C ILE A 254 18.31 -8.90 4.36
N PRO A 255 18.19 -10.00 3.59
CA PRO A 255 18.35 -9.95 2.14
C PRO A 255 17.32 -9.02 1.52
N SER A 256 17.76 -7.89 0.97
CA SER A 256 16.90 -6.99 0.20
C SER A 256 16.51 -7.68 -1.10
N ILE A 257 15.21 -7.80 -1.36
CA ILE A 257 14.71 -7.98 -2.72
C ILE A 257 14.81 -6.58 -3.35
N GLY A 258 15.94 -6.32 -4.00
CA GLY A 258 16.21 -5.05 -4.65
C GLY A 258 15.15 -4.71 -5.68
N TYR A 259 14.36 -3.67 -5.42
CA TYR A 259 13.61 -2.96 -6.45
C TYR A 259 14.53 -1.90 -7.05
N ASP A 260 15.31 -2.28 -8.06
CA ASP A 260 15.96 -1.31 -8.93
C ASP A 260 14.95 -0.85 -9.98
N GLU A 261 14.32 0.30 -9.73
CA GLU A 261 13.35 0.92 -10.65
C GLU A 261 13.99 1.45 -11.95
N ASN A 262 15.32 1.38 -12.09
CA ASN A 262 16.07 1.92 -13.25
C ASN A 262 16.94 0.91 -14.01
N SER A 263 16.85 -0.40 -13.73
CA SER A 263 17.58 -1.39 -14.53
C SER A 263 16.82 -1.79 -15.81
N PRO A 264 17.42 -1.71 -17.01
CA PRO A 264 16.86 -2.34 -18.18
C PRO A 264 16.79 -3.86 -17.93
N ALA A 265 15.67 -4.48 -18.27
CA ALA A 265 15.42 -5.90 -18.06
C ALA A 265 16.55 -6.75 -18.68
N GLU A 266 17.50 -7.19 -17.85
CA GLU A 266 18.41 -8.27 -18.21
C GLU A 266 17.73 -9.60 -17.88
N ASP A 267 17.53 -10.40 -18.94
CA ASP A 267 17.12 -11.80 -18.83
C ASP A 267 18.20 -12.60 -18.09
N GLY A 268 17.99 -12.85 -16.80
CA GLY A 268 18.86 -13.75 -16.04
C GLY A 268 18.65 -13.66 -14.54
N VAL A 269 17.90 -14.61 -13.98
CA VAL A 269 17.81 -14.81 -12.53
C VAL A 269 19.21 -15.19 -11.99
N PRO A 270 19.77 -14.47 -11.01
CA PRO A 270 20.93 -14.97 -10.27
C PRO A 270 20.52 -16.23 -9.49
N GLN A 271 21.10 -17.38 -9.83
CA GLN A 271 20.93 -18.59 -9.02
C GLN A 271 21.55 -18.36 -7.65
N ALA A 272 20.74 -18.48 -6.60
CA ALA A 272 21.24 -18.61 -5.24
C ALA A 272 22.09 -19.89 -5.16
N GLU A 273 23.39 -19.73 -4.91
CA GLU A 273 24.32 -20.84 -4.68
C GLU A 273 24.00 -21.47 -3.31
N ILE A 274 23.38 -22.64 -3.32
CA ILE A 274 23.16 -23.44 -2.10
C ILE A 274 24.52 -24.05 -1.71
N PRO A 275 25.11 -23.75 -0.54
CA PRO A 275 26.36 -24.38 -0.14
C PRO A 275 26.16 -25.89 0.06
N SER A 276 27.03 -26.68 -0.58
CA SER A 276 27.03 -28.15 -0.54
C SER A 276 27.25 -28.70 0.89
N PRO A 277 26.52 -29.74 1.32
CA PRO A 277 26.65 -30.33 2.64
C PRO A 277 27.88 -31.24 2.71
N SER A 278 29.04 -30.64 2.93
CA SER A 278 30.25 -31.37 3.31
C SER A 278 31.15 -30.51 4.20
N ALA A 279 30.66 -30.22 5.40
CA ALA A 279 31.46 -29.79 6.54
C ALA A 279 30.75 -30.16 7.85
N LEU A 280 30.50 -31.46 8.06
CA LEU A 280 30.37 -32.05 9.38
C LEU A 280 31.43 -33.12 9.50
N ASN A 281 32.57 -32.72 10.06
CA ASN A 281 33.48 -33.52 10.88
C ASN A 281 34.39 -32.57 11.65
#